data_AF-T0HE27-F1
#
_entry.id   AF-T0HE27-F1
#
_cell.length_a   1.000
_cell.length_b   1.000
_cell.length_c   1.000
_cell.angle_alpha   90.00
_cell.angle_beta   90.00
_cell.angle_gamma   90.00
#
_symmetry.space_group_name_H-M   'P 1'
#
loop_
_entity.id
_entity.type
_entity.pdbx_description
1 polymer ?
#
loop_
_entity_poly.entity_id
_entity_poly.type
_entity_poly.pdbx_seq_one_letter_code
_entity_poly.pdbx_strand_id
1 'polypeptide(L)'
;MSQFTFSSGDANQLTVADDADVGLMVKSGPAPAGGDVSRIGYRTLTNKALDWDVMIHAPITMNDSSYQKAGLFLMDSVGGRLTVCGQNNEYAPFGVIHFNSMTSYGGGLDMHNFSLQPTFYRASCVGSTLTYYCSHDGKNWLQVGQTGITDFLNNRPDRIGFGFNIASNPSLPSIMTIDCFKLTGPAV
;
A
#
# COMPACT_ATOMS: atom_id res chain seq x y z
N MET A 1 10.28 14.16 -7.79
CA MET A 1 10.44 12.71 -7.53
C MET A 1 9.82 11.90 -8.68
N SER A 2 10.48 11.86 -9.84
CA SER A 2 9.96 11.32 -11.11
C SER A 2 10.13 9.79 -11.33
N GLN A 3 10.27 9.01 -10.26
CA GLN A 3 10.75 7.61 -10.34
C GLN A 3 9.68 6.53 -10.11
N PHE A 4 8.40 6.88 -10.05
CA PHE A 4 7.32 5.90 -9.87
C PHE A 4 6.60 5.62 -11.19
N THR A 5 6.36 4.34 -11.45
CA THR A 5 5.43 3.89 -12.49
C THR A 5 4.05 3.78 -11.88
N PHE A 6 3.01 4.12 -12.64
CA PHE A 6 1.62 4.06 -12.18
C PHE A 6 0.85 2.92 -12.83
N SER A 7 -0.03 2.29 -12.06
CA SER A 7 -0.94 1.26 -12.56
C SER A 7 -2.28 1.38 -11.84
N SER A 8 -3.35 1.06 -12.56
CA SER A 8 -4.72 1.11 -12.06
C SER A 8 -5.52 -0.10 -12.54
N GLY A 9 -6.51 -0.50 -11.75
CA GLY A 9 -7.54 -1.46 -12.15
C GLY A 9 -8.63 -0.86 -13.04
N ASP A 10 -8.65 0.46 -13.24
CA ASP A 10 -9.60 1.15 -14.12
C ASP A 10 -8.91 2.20 -15.00
N ALA A 11 -9.71 2.97 -15.76
CA ALA A 11 -9.21 4.01 -16.66
C ALA A 11 -8.62 5.23 -15.94
N ASN A 12 -8.82 5.36 -14.63
CA ASN A 12 -8.33 6.48 -13.83
C ASN A 12 -7.00 6.13 -13.18
N GLN A 13 -6.10 7.09 -13.05
CA GLN A 13 -4.83 6.91 -12.35
C GLN A 13 -4.80 7.72 -11.05
N LEU A 14 -3.80 7.44 -10.20
CA LEU A 14 -3.46 8.35 -9.12
C LEU A 14 -3.12 9.73 -9.70
N THR A 15 -3.61 10.78 -9.06
CA THR A 15 -3.07 12.12 -9.31
C THR A 15 -1.91 12.34 -8.36
N VAL A 16 -0.72 12.62 -8.90
CA VAL A 16 0.49 12.85 -8.10
C VAL A 16 1.09 14.19 -8.50
N ALA A 17 1.45 14.98 -7.49
CA ALA A 17 2.18 16.23 -7.66
C ALA A 17 3.36 16.28 -6.68
N ASP A 18 4.50 16.77 -7.15
CA ASP A 18 5.59 17.16 -6.25
C ASP A 18 5.14 18.39 -5.45
N ASP A 19 5.45 18.40 -4.16
CA ASP A 19 5.18 19.47 -3.22
C ASP A 19 6.44 19.76 -2.39
N ALA A 20 6.73 21.04 -2.17
CA ALA A 20 7.97 21.46 -1.52
C ALA A 20 8.02 21.10 -0.03
N ASP A 21 6.86 21.00 0.63
CA ASP A 21 6.75 20.82 2.06
C ASP A 21 6.57 19.35 2.44
N VAL A 22 5.80 18.61 1.64
CA VAL A 22 5.38 17.23 1.97
C VAL A 22 5.86 16.17 0.96
N GLY A 23 6.73 16.56 0.04
CA GLY A 23 7.33 15.67 -0.94
C GLY A 23 6.39 15.36 -2.10
N LEU A 24 5.49 14.39 -1.93
CA LEU A 24 4.46 14.07 -2.91
C LEU A 24 3.07 14.27 -2.31
N MET A 25 2.19 14.96 -3.03
CA MET A 25 0.75 14.89 -2.78
C MET A 25 0.13 13.85 -3.72
N VAL A 26 -0.60 12.88 -3.15
CA VAL A 26 -1.21 11.78 -3.89
C VAL A 26 -2.71 11.78 -3.63
N LYS A 27 -3.51 11.76 -4.70
CA LYS A 27 -4.97 11.65 -4.62
C LYS A 27 -5.45 10.37 -5.27
N SER A 28 -6.41 9.71 -4.63
CA SER A 28 -7.00 8.46 -5.11
C SER A 28 -7.69 8.64 -6.47
N GLY A 29 -8.22 9.84 -6.76
CA GLY A 29 -9.14 10.07 -7.87
C GLY A 29 -10.58 9.66 -7.52
N PRO A 30 -11.53 9.76 -8.46
CA PRO A 30 -12.94 9.50 -8.22
C PRO A 30 -13.23 8.03 -7.89
N ALA A 31 -14.38 7.77 -7.27
CA ALA A 31 -14.92 6.44 -7.10
C ALA A 31 -14.98 5.68 -8.45
N PRO A 32 -14.58 4.40 -8.53
CA PRO A 32 -14.86 3.57 -9.68
C PRO A 32 -16.37 3.37 -9.85
N ALA A 33 -16.81 3.09 -11.08
CA ALA A 33 -18.22 2.85 -11.40
C ALA A 33 -18.80 1.59 -10.72
N GLY A 34 -17.96 0.66 -10.28
CA GLY A 34 -18.36 -0.56 -9.59
C GLY A 34 -17.17 -1.29 -8.99
N GLY A 35 -17.43 -2.08 -7.94
CA GLY A 35 -16.44 -2.90 -7.26
C GLY A 35 -15.36 -2.10 -6.51
N ASP A 36 -14.26 -2.79 -6.22
CA ASP A 36 -13.06 -2.23 -5.58
C ASP A 36 -11.96 -2.09 -6.62
N VAL A 37 -11.35 -0.91 -6.72
CA VAL A 37 -10.26 -0.64 -7.66
C VAL A 37 -9.02 -0.15 -6.93
N SER A 38 -7.92 -0.84 -7.15
CA SER A 38 -6.59 -0.43 -6.71
C SER A 38 -5.97 0.52 -7.73
N ARG A 39 -5.33 1.59 -7.25
CA ARG A 39 -4.52 2.54 -8.02
C ARG A 39 -3.22 2.75 -7.26
N ILE A 40 -2.09 2.44 -7.89
CA ILE A 40 -0.79 2.38 -7.22
C ILE A 40 0.29 3.14 -8.00
N GLY A 41 1.23 3.73 -7.26
CA GLY A 41 2.52 4.19 -7.76
C GLY A 41 3.61 3.28 -7.20
N TYR A 42 4.49 2.73 -8.03
CA TYR A 42 5.45 1.71 -7.61
C TYR A 42 6.82 1.86 -8.28
N ARG A 43 7.82 1.21 -7.67
CA ARG A 43 9.11 0.88 -8.27
C ARG A 43 9.21 -0.63 -8.46
N THR A 44 9.81 -1.04 -9.57
CA THR A 44 10.12 -2.45 -9.82
C THR A 44 11.48 -2.79 -9.24
N LEU A 45 11.57 -3.90 -8.51
CA LEU A 45 12.81 -4.45 -8.00
C LEU A 45 13.73 -4.87 -9.16
N THR A 46 15.03 -4.62 -9.03
CA THR A 46 16.04 -5.05 -10.02
C THR A 46 16.22 -6.57 -9.99
N ASN A 47 16.11 -7.19 -8.82
CA ASN A 47 16.13 -8.64 -8.66
C ASN A 47 15.19 -9.10 -7.54
N LYS A 48 13.96 -9.46 -7.92
CA LYS A 48 12.94 -9.89 -6.96
C LYS A 48 13.28 -11.14 -6.15
N ALA A 49 14.30 -11.92 -6.53
CA ALA A 49 14.71 -13.12 -5.79
C ALA A 49 15.53 -12.82 -4.53
N LEU A 50 15.96 -11.57 -4.35
CA LEU A 50 16.79 -11.13 -3.23
C LEU A 50 15.98 -10.40 -2.18
N ASP A 51 16.58 -10.26 -1.00
CA ASP A 51 15.96 -9.62 0.16
C ASP A 51 15.85 -8.10 0.00
N TRP A 52 14.85 -7.54 0.67
CA TRP A 52 14.59 -6.11 0.65
C TRP A 52 13.85 -5.65 1.91
N ASP A 53 13.98 -4.35 2.18
CA ASP A 53 13.24 -3.63 3.21
C ASP A 53 12.70 -2.34 2.62
N VAL A 54 11.42 -2.07 2.84
CA VAL A 54 10.78 -0.81 2.43
C VAL A 54 10.09 -0.16 3.61
N MET A 55 10.30 1.14 3.77
CA MET A 55 9.45 1.99 4.61
C MET A 55 8.94 3.20 3.82
N ILE A 56 7.72 3.61 4.14
CA ILE A 56 7.15 4.88 3.72
C ILE A 56 6.66 5.66 4.95
N HIS A 57 6.69 6.97 4.86
CA HIS A 57 5.88 7.84 5.68
C HIS A 57 4.75 8.37 4.81
N ALA A 58 3.53 8.04 5.20
CA ALA A 58 2.32 8.31 4.44
C ALA A 58 1.18 8.74 5.37
N PRO A 59 1.16 9.99 5.85
CA PRO A 59 -0.03 10.59 6.43
C PRO A 59 -1.19 10.49 5.44
N ILE A 60 -2.29 9.87 5.86
CA ILE A 60 -3.47 9.65 5.03
C ILE A 60 -4.66 10.40 5.62
N THR A 61 -5.46 10.99 4.75
CA THR A 61 -6.78 11.54 5.06
C THR A 61 -7.79 10.85 4.16
N MET A 62 -8.72 10.14 4.78
CA MET A 62 -9.80 9.43 4.11
C MET A 62 -11.12 9.66 4.85
N ASN A 63 -12.24 9.47 4.14
CA ASN A 63 -13.55 9.50 4.78
C ASN A 63 -13.83 8.15 5.45
N ASP A 64 -14.36 8.15 6.67
CA ASP A 64 -14.69 6.96 7.44
C ASP A 64 -15.82 6.11 6.82
N SER A 65 -16.51 6.59 5.79
CA SER A 65 -17.73 5.98 5.22
C SER A 65 -17.57 5.40 3.80
N SER A 66 -16.42 4.80 3.47
CA SER A 66 -16.07 4.61 2.05
C SER A 66 -15.32 3.32 1.66
N TYR A 67 -15.18 2.35 2.57
CA TYR A 67 -14.46 1.06 2.34
C TYR A 67 -13.05 1.19 1.69
N GLN A 68 -12.43 2.36 1.76
CA GLN A 68 -11.14 2.71 1.17
C GLN A 68 -9.98 2.18 2.00
N LYS A 69 -8.93 1.73 1.31
CA LYS A 69 -7.69 1.23 1.89
C LYS A 69 -6.53 2.01 1.31
N ALA A 70 -5.54 2.38 2.12
CA ALA A 70 -4.44 3.23 1.69
C ALA A 70 -3.15 2.91 2.44
N GLY A 71 -2.02 3.02 1.77
CA GLY A 71 -0.72 2.83 2.42
C GLY A 71 0.31 2.20 1.50
N LEU A 72 1.15 1.35 2.09
CA LEU A 72 2.24 0.65 1.41
C LEU A 72 1.69 -0.54 0.62
N PHE A 73 1.93 -0.57 -0.69
CA PHE A 73 1.53 -1.67 -1.56
C PHE A 73 2.72 -2.56 -1.94
N LEU A 74 2.48 -3.87 -1.90
CA LEU A 74 3.31 -4.90 -2.51
C LEU A 74 2.49 -5.56 -3.62
N MET A 75 3.08 -5.79 -4.78
CA MET A 75 2.42 -6.45 -5.90
C MET A 75 3.31 -7.54 -6.48
N ASP A 76 2.73 -8.72 -6.66
CA ASP A 76 3.22 -9.72 -7.59
C ASP A 76 2.66 -9.39 -8.99
N SER A 77 3.52 -8.90 -9.87
CA SER A 77 3.12 -8.53 -11.22
C SER A 77 2.84 -9.74 -12.13
N VAL A 78 3.31 -10.94 -11.75
CA VAL A 78 3.10 -12.17 -12.52
C VAL A 78 1.73 -12.77 -12.19
N GLY A 79 1.43 -12.96 -10.91
CA GLY A 79 0.15 -13.47 -10.43
C GLY A 79 -0.96 -12.41 -10.35
N GLY A 80 -0.61 -11.13 -10.43
CA GLY A 80 -1.53 -10.00 -10.39
C GLY A 80 -2.06 -9.64 -9.00
N ARG A 81 -1.62 -10.34 -7.96
CA ARG A 81 -2.08 -10.16 -6.57
C ARG A 81 -1.35 -9.04 -5.86
N LEU A 82 -2.04 -8.41 -4.92
CA LEU A 82 -1.51 -7.27 -4.17
C LEU A 82 -1.80 -7.38 -2.69
N THR A 83 -0.93 -6.79 -1.89
CA THR A 83 -1.15 -6.56 -0.47
C THR A 83 -0.96 -5.09 -0.17
N VAL A 84 -1.84 -4.51 0.66
CA VAL A 84 -1.63 -3.20 1.28
C VAL A 84 -1.40 -3.37 2.77
N CYS A 85 -0.43 -2.64 3.31
CA CYS A 85 -0.26 -2.41 4.74
C CYS A 85 -0.51 -0.93 5.00
N GLY A 86 -1.55 -0.61 5.77
CA GLY A 86 -1.89 0.78 6.05
C GLY A 86 -3.30 0.98 6.59
N GLN A 87 -3.78 2.21 6.46
CA GLN A 87 -5.09 2.61 6.96
C GLN A 87 -6.22 1.99 6.13
N ASN A 88 -7.29 1.67 6.83
CA ASN A 88 -8.56 1.30 6.25
C ASN A 88 -9.70 1.91 7.05
N ASN A 89 -10.88 2.02 6.47
CA ASN A 89 -12.06 2.57 7.16
C ASN A 89 -13.13 1.49 7.40
N GLU A 90 -12.72 0.29 7.83
CA GLU A 90 -13.65 -0.83 8.00
C GLU A 90 -13.31 -1.66 9.25
N TYR A 91 -14.23 -1.69 10.22
CA TYR A 91 -14.19 -2.39 11.53
C TYR A 91 -13.01 -2.07 12.46
N ALA A 92 -11.79 -2.06 11.94
CA ALA A 92 -10.56 -1.68 12.59
C ALA A 92 -9.77 -0.78 11.63
N PRO A 93 -9.30 0.40 12.03
CA PRO A 93 -8.83 1.43 11.10
C PRO A 93 -7.43 1.22 10.50
N PHE A 94 -6.80 0.07 10.77
CA PHE A 94 -5.54 -0.34 10.16
C PHE A 94 -5.52 -1.83 9.84
N GLY A 95 -4.88 -2.24 8.74
CA GLY A 95 -4.72 -3.66 8.43
C GLY A 95 -3.67 -3.99 7.39
N VAL A 96 -3.38 -5.29 7.29
CA VAL A 96 -2.65 -5.91 6.17
C VAL A 96 -3.67 -6.66 5.31
N ILE A 97 -3.97 -6.11 4.14
CA ILE A 97 -5.15 -6.48 3.34
C ILE A 97 -4.73 -6.97 1.97
N HIS A 98 -5.39 -8.04 1.52
CA HIS A 98 -5.09 -8.81 0.33
C HIS A 98 -6.08 -8.49 -0.79
N PHE A 99 -5.57 -8.43 -2.02
CA PHE A 99 -6.34 -8.24 -3.24
C PHE A 99 -5.98 -9.30 -4.28
N ASN A 100 -6.99 -9.99 -4.79
CA ASN A 100 -6.82 -11.02 -5.83
C ASN A 100 -6.34 -10.41 -7.15
N SER A 101 -6.64 -9.14 -7.38
CA SER A 101 -6.22 -8.37 -8.53
C SER A 101 -6.37 -6.87 -8.25
N MET A 102 -6.00 -6.04 -9.24
CA MET A 102 -6.25 -4.60 -9.18
C MET A 102 -7.75 -4.22 -9.06
N THR A 103 -8.67 -5.18 -9.23
CA THR A 103 -10.12 -4.94 -9.25
C THR A 103 -10.90 -5.89 -8.32
N SER A 104 -10.23 -6.57 -7.40
CA SER A 104 -10.87 -7.62 -6.60
C SER A 104 -10.27 -7.75 -5.20
N TYR A 105 -11.11 -7.59 -4.19
CA TYR A 105 -10.80 -7.89 -2.79
C TYR A 105 -10.48 -9.37 -2.59
N GLY A 106 -9.52 -9.66 -1.71
CA GLY A 106 -9.05 -11.01 -1.40
C GLY A 106 -9.04 -11.38 0.07
N GLY A 107 -9.41 -10.47 0.98
CA GLY A 107 -9.42 -10.71 2.42
C GLY A 107 -8.40 -9.87 3.18
N GLY A 108 -8.21 -10.17 4.47
CA GLY A 108 -7.17 -9.56 5.31
C GLY A 108 -6.29 -10.63 5.94
N LEU A 109 -5.00 -10.35 6.07
CA LEU A 109 -4.10 -11.13 6.92
C LEU A 109 -4.36 -10.80 8.39
N ASP A 110 -4.45 -9.50 8.71
CA ASP A 110 -4.63 -9.02 10.09
C ASP A 110 -5.26 -7.62 10.11
N MET A 111 -5.99 -7.29 11.18
CA MET A 111 -6.73 -6.02 11.35
C MET A 111 -6.59 -5.50 12.79
N HIS A 112 -6.27 -4.21 12.93
CA HIS A 112 -5.83 -3.62 14.21
C HIS A 112 -6.56 -2.31 14.54
N ASN A 113 -6.86 -2.13 15.83
CA ASN A 113 -7.37 -0.88 16.37
C ASN A 113 -6.24 -0.13 17.07
N PHE A 114 -5.95 1.08 16.59
CA PHE A 114 -5.02 2.00 17.25
C PHE A 114 -5.77 3.22 17.77
N SER A 115 -5.36 3.72 18.94
CA SER A 115 -5.91 4.96 19.51
C SER A 115 -5.60 6.20 18.66
N LEU A 116 -4.48 6.16 17.95
CA LEU A 116 -4.07 7.11 16.93
C LEU A 116 -3.68 6.31 15.68
N GLN A 117 -3.95 6.81 14.48
CA GLN A 117 -3.51 6.09 13.28
C GLN A 117 -1.99 6.21 13.08
N PRO A 118 -1.27 5.11 12.84
CA PRO A 118 0.13 5.17 12.43
C PRO A 118 0.22 5.80 11.03
N THR A 119 1.30 6.53 10.80
CA THR A 119 1.58 7.19 9.51
C THR A 119 2.81 6.60 8.83
N PHE A 120 3.61 5.79 9.52
CA PHE A 120 4.72 5.06 8.93
C PHE A 120 4.34 3.60 8.71
N TYR A 121 4.61 3.11 7.50
CA TYR A 121 4.33 1.72 7.10
C TYR A 121 5.61 1.10 6.56
N ARG A 122 5.90 -0.13 6.97
CA ARG A 122 7.09 -0.86 6.53
C ARG A 122 6.74 -2.30 6.21
N ALA A 123 7.40 -2.84 5.20
CA ALA A 123 7.42 -4.26 4.94
C ALA A 123 8.85 -4.70 4.67
N SER A 124 9.17 -5.93 5.07
CA SER A 124 10.45 -6.56 4.75
C SER A 124 10.21 -7.93 4.14
N CYS A 125 11.12 -8.33 3.26
CA CYS A 125 11.16 -9.66 2.69
C CYS A 125 12.55 -10.24 2.90
N VAL A 126 12.62 -11.25 3.77
CA VAL A 126 13.86 -11.94 4.12
C VAL A 126 13.67 -13.42 3.90
N GLY A 127 14.46 -14.01 3.00
CA GLY A 127 14.26 -15.38 2.54
C GLY A 127 12.87 -15.56 1.91
N SER A 128 12.02 -16.38 2.54
CA SER A 128 10.65 -16.68 2.09
C SER A 128 9.55 -15.99 2.90
N THR A 129 9.91 -15.06 3.78
CA THR A 129 8.99 -14.46 4.76
C THR A 129 8.77 -12.98 4.44
N LEU A 130 7.50 -12.57 4.43
CA LEU A 130 7.07 -11.18 4.45
C LEU A 130 6.66 -10.79 5.87
N THR A 131 7.20 -9.68 6.37
CA THR A 131 6.82 -9.13 7.67
C THR A 131 6.41 -7.66 7.52
N TYR A 132 5.32 -7.29 8.19
CA TYR A 132 4.71 -5.97 8.10
C TYR A 132 4.80 -5.25 9.44
N TYR A 133 5.05 -3.95 9.38
CA TYR A 133 5.19 -3.10 10.55
C TYR A 133 4.49 -1.75 10.35
N CYS A 134 4.08 -1.15 11.46
CA CYS A 134 3.65 0.24 11.49
C CYS A 134 4.40 1.01 12.59
N SER A 135 4.40 2.34 12.47
CA SER A 135 5.00 3.24 13.45
C SER A 135 4.34 4.62 13.41
N HIS A 136 4.45 5.34 14.53
CA HIS A 136 4.08 6.77 14.62
C HIS A 136 5.26 7.71 14.36
N ASP A 137 6.49 7.24 14.52
CA ASP A 137 7.70 8.08 14.50
C ASP A 137 8.79 7.58 13.53
N GLY A 138 8.54 6.43 12.88
CA GLY A 138 9.50 5.79 11.97
C GLY A 138 10.72 5.18 12.68
N LYS A 139 10.67 5.04 14.02
CA LYS A 139 11.75 4.51 14.86
C LYS A 139 11.28 3.34 15.71
N ASN A 140 10.16 3.50 16.39
CA ASN A 140 9.52 2.46 17.20
C ASN A 140 8.53 1.70 16.33
N TRP A 141 8.89 0.48 15.94
CA TRP A 141 8.13 -0.35 15.01
C TRP A 141 7.37 -1.44 15.74
N LEU A 142 6.06 -1.50 15.52
CA LEU A 142 5.21 -2.61 15.93
C LEU A 142 5.03 -3.56 14.74
N GLN A 143 5.29 -4.85 14.95
CA GLN A 143 4.93 -5.88 13.96
C GLN A 143 3.41 -6.08 13.96
N VAL A 144 2.80 -6.01 12.78
CA VAL A 144 1.33 -6.07 12.58
C VAL A 144 0.90 -7.24 11.71
N GLY A 145 1.84 -8.04 11.21
CA GLY A 145 1.55 -9.23 10.44
C GLY A 145 2.81 -9.90 9.90
N GLN A 146 2.72 -11.19 9.63
CA GLN A 146 3.78 -11.98 9.00
C GLN A 146 3.15 -13.13 8.21
N THR A 147 3.70 -13.43 7.03
CA THR A 147 3.21 -14.51 6.16
C THR A 147 4.33 -15.01 5.24
N GLY A 148 4.23 -16.24 4.75
CA GLY A 148 5.06 -16.71 3.66
C GLY A 148 4.74 -15.97 2.36
N ILE A 149 5.75 -15.74 1.53
CA ILE A 149 5.60 -15.02 0.25
C ILE A 149 4.48 -15.60 -0.63
N THR A 150 4.41 -16.92 -0.71
CA THR A 150 3.48 -17.63 -1.59
C THR A 150 2.15 -17.98 -0.93
N ASP A 151 1.95 -17.63 0.34
CA ASP A 151 0.69 -17.90 1.05
C ASP A 151 -0.46 -17.13 0.38
N PHE A 152 -0.20 -15.88 -0.03
CA PHE A 152 -1.16 -15.07 -0.78
C PHE A 152 -0.67 -14.63 -2.16
N LEU A 153 0.51 -14.02 -2.30
CA LEU A 153 0.89 -13.33 -3.54
C LEU A 153 1.17 -14.26 -4.73
N ASN A 154 1.08 -15.59 -4.60
CA ASN A 154 1.43 -16.64 -5.57
C ASN A 154 2.91 -16.64 -6.01
N ASN A 155 3.54 -15.47 -6.19
CA ASN A 155 4.97 -15.31 -6.40
C ASN A 155 5.54 -14.22 -5.48
N ARG A 156 6.88 -14.12 -5.47
CA ARG A 156 7.58 -13.03 -4.76
C ARG A 156 7.22 -11.67 -5.36
N PRO A 157 6.77 -10.70 -4.54
CA PRO A 157 6.46 -9.36 -5.03
C PRO A 157 7.67 -8.71 -5.67
N ASP A 158 7.44 -8.03 -6.77
CA ASP A 158 8.44 -7.36 -7.59
C ASP A 158 8.15 -5.88 -7.78
N ARG A 159 6.96 -5.43 -7.40
CA ARG A 159 6.55 -4.02 -7.45
C ARG A 159 6.20 -3.56 -6.04
N ILE A 160 6.90 -2.52 -5.59
CA ILE A 160 6.76 -1.98 -4.23
C ILE A 160 6.45 -0.49 -4.34
N GLY A 161 5.42 -0.05 -3.61
CA GLY A 161 4.86 1.26 -3.85
C GLY A 161 3.88 1.72 -2.79
N PHE A 162 3.08 2.70 -3.17
CA PHE A 162 2.00 3.25 -2.37
C PHE A 162 0.74 3.37 -3.22
N GLY A 163 -0.40 3.61 -2.59
CA GLY A 163 -1.61 3.88 -3.34
C GLY A 163 -2.87 3.70 -2.52
N PHE A 164 -3.96 3.50 -3.24
CA PHE A 164 -5.29 3.34 -2.68
C PHE A 164 -5.96 2.13 -3.30
N ASN A 165 -6.78 1.43 -2.51
CA ASN A 165 -7.90 0.67 -3.00
C ASN A 165 -9.19 1.45 -2.69
N ILE A 166 -10.05 1.58 -3.69
CA ILE A 166 -11.17 2.51 -3.72
C ILE A 166 -12.43 1.71 -4.02
N ALA A 167 -13.39 1.70 -3.10
CA ALA A 167 -14.71 1.12 -3.34
C ALA A 167 -15.55 2.03 -4.25
N SER A 168 -16.68 1.53 -4.78
CA SER A 168 -17.54 2.25 -5.72
C SER A 168 -18.47 3.33 -5.13
N ASN A 169 -18.44 3.53 -3.81
CA ASN A 169 -19.34 4.46 -3.09
C ASN A 169 -18.70 5.63 -2.29
N PRO A 170 -17.41 6.03 -2.42
CA PRO A 170 -16.92 7.24 -1.78
C PRO A 170 -17.49 8.49 -2.44
N SER A 171 -18.05 9.38 -1.63
CA SER A 171 -18.43 10.72 -2.05
C SER A 171 -17.22 11.65 -2.27
N LEU A 172 -16.06 11.33 -1.67
CA LEU A 172 -14.84 12.15 -1.70
C LEU A 172 -13.60 11.28 -1.98
N PRO A 173 -12.63 11.80 -2.75
CA PRO A 173 -11.35 11.12 -2.96
C PRO A 173 -10.54 11.08 -1.65
N SER A 174 -9.84 9.98 -1.44
CA SER A 174 -8.81 9.87 -0.42
C SER A 174 -7.53 10.57 -0.85
N ILE A 175 -6.77 11.09 0.11
CA ILE A 175 -5.50 11.76 -0.12
C ILE A 175 -4.44 11.24 0.83
N MET A 176 -3.19 11.24 0.39
CA MET A 176 -2.03 10.98 1.23
C MET A 176 -0.87 11.86 0.78
N THR A 177 0.09 12.07 1.68
CA THR A 177 1.40 12.60 1.33
C THR A 177 2.45 11.51 1.36
N ILE A 178 3.54 11.65 0.60
CA ILE A 178 4.71 10.77 0.69
C ILE A 178 5.96 11.66 0.74
N ASP A 179 6.43 11.93 1.95
CA ASP A 179 7.67 12.68 2.22
C ASP A 179 8.88 11.73 2.42
N CYS A 180 8.62 10.43 2.57
CA CYS A 180 9.64 9.39 2.71
C CYS A 180 9.25 8.12 1.95
N PHE A 181 10.14 7.68 1.07
CA PHE A 181 10.12 6.33 0.47
C PHE A 181 11.54 5.78 0.48
N LYS A 182 11.80 4.80 1.35
CA LYS A 182 13.11 4.16 1.49
C LYS A 182 12.96 2.68 1.20
N LEU A 183 13.39 2.29 0.00
CA LEU A 183 13.49 0.90 -0.42
C LEU A 183 14.97 0.54 -0.51
N THR A 184 15.39 -0.48 0.23
CA THR A 184 16.78 -0.86 0.40
C THR A 184 16.96 -2.38 0.35
N GLY A 185 18.19 -2.82 0.16
CA GLY A 185 18.56 -4.23 0.10
C GLY A 185 19.07 -4.64 -1.29
N PRO A 186 19.56 -5.88 -1.41
CA PRO A 186 20.16 -6.39 -2.65
C PRO A 186 19.18 -6.53 -3.83
N ALA A 187 17.86 -6.44 -3.61
CA ALA A 187 16.86 -6.53 -4.69
C ALA A 187 16.57 -5.20 -5.43
N VAL A 188 17.15 -4.08 -4.99
CA VAL A 188 16.78 -2.71 -5.41
C VAL A 188 17.65 -2.19 -6.54
#